data_AF-A0A7T8K8H9-F1
#
_entry.id   AF-A0A7T8K8H9-F1
#
_cell.length_a   1.000
_cell.length_b   1.000
_cell.length_c   1.000
_cell.angle_alpha   90.00
_cell.angle_beta   90.00
_cell.angle_gamma   90.00
#
_symmetry.space_group_name_H-M   'P 1'
#
loop_
_entity.id
_entity.type
_entity.pdbx_description
1 polymer ?
#
loop_
_entity_poly.entity_id
_entity_poly.type
_entity_poly.pdbx_seq_one_letter_code
_entity_poly.pdbx_strand_id
1 'polypeptide(L)'
;WIRYSSHGERIPGTPFIAFKTPLSQKFFGNETLKYPNDPPHYGNWTPNALLERIPELGTVIDLTATNKYYGSSSLKHVGHFKIYVQGRVVPPEKIVE
;
A
#
# COMPACT_ATOMS: atom_id res chain seq x y z
N TRP A 1 7.71 -5.60 7.55
CA TRP A 1 7.24 -5.40 6.16
C TRP A 1 7.34 -6.69 5.34
N ILE A 2 8.54 -7.28 5.16
CA ILE A 2 8.72 -8.54 4.40
C ILE A 2 7.93 -9.76 4.93
N ARG A 3 7.59 -9.77 6.22
CA ARG A 3 6.85 -10.87 6.87
C ARG A 3 5.34 -10.88 6.58
N TYR A 4 4.84 -9.96 5.77
CA TYR A 4 3.41 -9.85 5.44
C TYR A 4 3.23 -9.93 3.92
N SER A 5 2.12 -10.56 3.49
CA SER A 5 1.65 -10.55 2.11
C SER A 5 1.48 -9.11 1.61
N SER A 6 1.56 -8.91 0.30
CA SER A 6 1.52 -7.56 -0.27
C SER A 6 0.14 -6.92 -0.16
N HIS A 7 -0.89 -7.67 -0.46
CA HIS A 7 -2.29 -7.30 -0.27
C HIS A 7 -3.10 -8.51 0.22
N GLY A 8 -4.29 -8.24 0.75
CA GLY A 8 -5.32 -9.25 0.98
C GLY A 8 -6.32 -9.31 -0.16
N GLU A 9 -7.40 -10.05 0.07
CA GLU A 9 -8.57 -10.09 -0.80
C GLU A 9 -9.52 -8.91 -0.53
N ARG A 10 -10.45 -8.68 -1.46
CA ARG A 10 -11.56 -7.74 -1.25
C ARG A 10 -12.40 -8.18 -0.06
N ILE A 11 -12.63 -7.27 0.88
CA ILE A 11 -13.47 -7.52 2.05
C ILE A 11 -14.93 -7.72 1.57
N PRO A 12 -15.57 -8.87 1.85
CA PRO A 12 -16.91 -9.18 1.38
C PRO A 12 -17.92 -8.08 1.75
N GLY A 13 -18.77 -7.70 0.79
CA GLY A 13 -19.79 -6.66 0.98
C GLY A 13 -19.28 -5.22 0.97
N THR A 14 -17.98 -4.98 0.73
CA THR A 14 -17.40 -3.64 0.68
C THR A 14 -16.55 -3.45 -0.58
N PRO A 15 -16.14 -2.22 -0.95
CA PRO A 15 -15.15 -1.99 -2.00
C PRO A 15 -13.69 -2.08 -1.49
N PHE A 16 -13.45 -2.39 -0.21
CA PHE A 16 -12.13 -2.26 0.39
C PHE A 16 -11.24 -3.48 0.15
N ILE A 17 -9.98 -3.20 -0.17
CA ILE A 17 -8.86 -4.15 -0.16
C ILE A 17 -7.79 -3.57 0.77
N ALA A 18 -7.30 -4.39 1.71
CA ALA A 18 -6.20 -3.99 2.59
C ALA A 18 -4.86 -4.43 2.01
N PHE A 19 -3.84 -3.57 2.11
CA PHE A 19 -2.48 -3.89 1.67
C PHE A 19 -1.43 -3.22 2.56
N LYS A 20 -0.23 -3.81 2.62
CA LYS A 20 0.91 -3.15 3.28
C LYS A 20 1.38 -1.99 2.41
N THR A 21 1.95 -0.94 3.01
CA THR A 21 2.44 0.22 2.24
C THR A 21 3.36 -0.22 1.10
N PRO A 22 3.12 0.19 -0.16
CA PRO A 22 4.12 0.03 -1.20
C PRO A 22 5.33 0.92 -0.86
N LEU A 23 6.50 0.54 -1.39
CA LEU A 23 7.73 1.30 -1.22
C LEU A 23 8.22 1.79 -2.59
N SER A 24 8.81 2.98 -2.62
CA SER A 24 9.54 3.48 -3.78
C SER A 24 10.66 2.50 -4.17
N GLN A 25 10.96 2.40 -5.47
CA GLN A 25 12.01 1.52 -6.00
C GLN A 25 13.35 1.65 -5.26
N LYS A 26 13.68 2.85 -4.76
CA LYS A 26 14.91 3.13 -4.01
C LYS A 26 15.11 2.26 -2.76
N PHE A 27 14.05 1.69 -2.20
CA PHE A 27 14.13 0.85 -1.00
C PHE A 27 14.53 -0.60 -1.28
N PHE A 28 14.57 -1.02 -2.54
CA PHE A 28 14.86 -2.41 -2.91
C PHE A 28 16.29 -2.63 -3.45
N GLY A 29 16.99 -1.55 -3.84
CA GLY A 29 18.30 -1.68 -4.49
C GLY A 29 18.22 -2.57 -5.74
N ASN A 30 19.11 -3.56 -5.82
CA ASN A 30 19.17 -4.53 -6.91
C ASN A 30 18.46 -5.86 -6.58
N GLU A 31 17.82 -5.95 -5.41
CA GLU A 31 17.19 -7.19 -4.94
C GLU A 31 15.71 -7.23 -5.30
N THR A 32 15.21 -8.45 -5.52
CA THR A 32 13.77 -8.71 -5.58
C THR A 32 13.36 -9.44 -4.30
N LEU A 33 12.57 -8.78 -3.47
CA LEU A 33 12.10 -9.34 -2.21
C LEU A 33 10.92 -10.28 -2.44
N LYS A 34 10.92 -11.40 -1.71
CA LYS A 34 9.80 -12.35 -1.68
C LYS A 34 8.88 -12.05 -0.50
N TYR A 35 7.58 -12.25 -0.70
CA TYR A 35 6.57 -12.05 0.33
C TYR A 35 5.75 -13.32 0.55
N PRO A 36 5.29 -13.57 1.78
CA PRO A 36 4.40 -14.70 2.06
C PRO A 36 3.13 -14.63 1.19
N ASN A 37 2.73 -15.77 0.63
CA ASN A 37 1.52 -15.93 -0.19
C ASN A 37 1.49 -15.13 -1.51
N ASP A 38 2.52 -14.35 -1.82
CA ASP A 38 2.67 -13.72 -3.13
C ASP A 38 3.23 -14.76 -4.14
N PRO A 39 2.68 -14.83 -5.37
CA PRO A 39 3.25 -15.61 -6.46
C PRO A 39 4.77 -15.42 -6.64
N PRO A 40 5.54 -16.45 -7.02
CA PRO A 40 7.00 -16.36 -7.08
C PRO A 40 7.57 -15.31 -8.06
N HIS A 41 6.78 -14.95 -9.08
CA HIS A 41 7.14 -13.96 -10.12
C HIS A 41 6.70 -12.53 -9.75
N TYR A 42 6.07 -12.35 -8.58
CA TYR A 42 5.69 -11.05 -8.09
C TYR A 42 6.95 -10.30 -7.65
N GLY A 43 7.31 -9.28 -8.43
CA GLY A 43 8.44 -8.41 -8.15
C GLY A 43 8.24 -7.55 -6.88
N ASN A 44 9.12 -6.58 -6.69
CA ASN A 44 9.07 -5.68 -5.55
C ASN A 44 7.72 -4.98 -5.39
N TRP A 45 7.24 -4.84 -4.14
CA TRP A 45 5.95 -4.22 -3.86
C TRP A 45 6.05 -2.69 -3.92
N THR A 46 6.00 -2.20 -5.15
CA THR A 46 6.03 -0.78 -5.52
C THR A 46 4.64 -0.24 -5.82
N PRO A 47 4.45 1.09 -5.92
CA PRO A 47 3.19 1.68 -6.38
C PRO A 47 2.75 1.14 -7.75
N ASN A 48 3.68 0.93 -8.69
CA ASN A 48 3.34 0.32 -9.99
C ASN A 48 2.86 -1.13 -9.82
N ALA A 49 3.55 -1.94 -9.00
CA ALA A 49 3.15 -3.31 -8.74
C ALA A 49 1.78 -3.40 -8.05
N LEU A 50 1.42 -2.42 -7.21
CA LEU A 50 0.09 -2.30 -6.64
C LEU A 50 -0.98 -2.11 -7.73
N LEU A 51 -0.75 -1.19 -8.67
CA LEU A 51 -1.68 -0.92 -9.78
C LEU A 51 -1.80 -2.11 -10.76
N GLU A 52 -0.71 -2.81 -11.01
CA GLU A 52 -0.70 -4.00 -11.88
C GLU A 52 -1.46 -5.17 -11.27
N ARG A 53 -1.38 -5.34 -9.94
CA ARG A 53 -2.04 -6.45 -9.23
C ARG A 53 -3.49 -6.18 -8.88
N ILE A 54 -3.88 -4.92 -8.77
CA ILE A 54 -5.24 -4.51 -8.46
C ILE A 54 -5.70 -3.52 -9.55
N PRO A 55 -5.94 -3.99 -10.78
CA PRO A 55 -6.23 -3.11 -11.93
C PRO A 55 -7.53 -2.30 -11.75
N GLU A 56 -8.47 -2.76 -10.92
CA GLU A 56 -9.69 -2.04 -10.57
C GLU A 56 -9.54 -1.02 -9.43
N LEU A 57 -8.32 -0.77 -8.93
CA LEU A 57 -8.09 0.14 -7.82
C LEU A 57 -8.42 1.59 -8.19
N GLY A 58 -9.49 2.14 -7.64
CA GLY A 58 -9.90 3.53 -7.91
C GLY A 58 -9.28 4.59 -6.98
N THR A 59 -8.95 4.23 -5.73
CA THR A 59 -8.42 5.19 -4.74
C THR A 59 -7.59 4.48 -3.67
N VAL A 60 -6.51 5.12 -3.23
CA VAL A 60 -5.67 4.72 -2.08
C VAL A 60 -5.91 5.68 -0.92
N ILE A 61 -6.22 5.10 0.24
CA ILE A 61 -6.21 5.79 1.53
C ILE A 61 -4.92 5.40 2.26
N ASP A 62 -3.96 6.32 2.33
CA ASP A 62 -2.67 6.13 2.97
C ASP A 62 -2.72 6.54 4.43
N LEU A 63 -2.71 5.54 5.32
CA LEU A 63 -2.76 5.71 6.77
C LEU A 63 -1.38 5.88 7.42
N THR A 64 -0.29 5.90 6.65
CA THR A 64 1.04 5.98 7.24
C THR A 64 1.33 7.37 7.80
N ALA A 65 1.92 7.44 8.99
CA ALA A 65 2.36 8.71 9.60
C ALA A 65 3.68 9.25 8.99
N THR A 66 3.87 9.14 7.67
CA THR A 66 5.07 9.62 6.98
C THR A 66 4.88 9.75 5.46
N ASN A 67 5.66 10.62 4.80
CA ASN A 67 5.75 10.72 3.32
C ASN A 67 7.00 10.02 2.74
N LYS A 68 7.72 9.25 3.56
CA LYS A 68 9.03 8.71 3.17
C LYS A 68 8.96 7.49 2.25
N TYR A 69 7.85 6.74 2.27
CA TYR A 69 7.75 5.43 1.62
C TYR A 69 7.56 5.52 0.11
N TYR A 70 6.65 6.36 -0.37
CA TYR A 70 6.42 6.62 -1.79
C TYR A 70 5.79 8.02 -1.95
N GLY A 71 5.85 8.58 -3.16
CA GLY A 71 5.18 9.83 -3.49
C GLY A 71 3.81 9.57 -4.10
N SER A 72 2.78 10.37 -3.78
CA SER A 72 1.42 10.20 -4.31
C SER A 72 1.38 10.18 -5.84
N SER A 73 2.23 10.96 -6.51
CA SER A 73 2.37 11.00 -7.98
C SER A 73 2.80 9.68 -8.62
N SER A 74 3.29 8.71 -7.84
CA SER A 74 3.62 7.37 -8.34
C SER A 74 2.39 6.47 -8.53
N LEU A 75 1.24 6.82 -7.93
CA LEU A 75 -0.04 6.13 -8.15
C LEU A 75 -0.77 6.76 -9.35
N LYS A 76 -0.33 6.39 -10.55
CA LYS A 76 -0.90 6.93 -11.78
C LYS A 76 -2.37 6.53 -11.93
N HIS A 77 -3.23 7.50 -12.27
CA HIS A 77 -4.67 7.30 -12.55
C HIS A 77 -5.53 6.81 -11.36
N VAL A 78 -4.99 6.85 -10.15
CA VAL A 78 -5.69 6.43 -8.92
C VAL A 78 -5.71 7.61 -7.94
N GLY A 79 -6.87 7.85 -7.32
CA GLY A 79 -6.97 8.87 -6.27
C GLY A 79 -6.06 8.56 -5.08
N HIS A 80 -5.49 9.56 -4.43
CA HIS A 80 -4.66 9.38 -3.23
C HIS A 80 -5.10 10.33 -2.13
N PHE A 81 -5.49 9.77 -0.99
CA PHE A 81 -5.86 10.51 0.21
C PHE A 81 -4.98 10.05 1.36
N LYS A 82 -4.37 11.00 2.08
CA LYS A 82 -3.48 10.69 3.19
C LYS A 82 -4.11 11.12 4.52
N ILE A 83 -4.18 10.18 5.46
CA ILE A 83 -4.61 10.41 6.84
C ILE A 83 -3.45 9.96 7.73
N TYR A 84 -2.83 10.88 8.47
CA TYR A 84 -1.66 10.55 9.27
C TYR A 84 -2.07 9.79 10.55
N VAL A 85 -2.00 8.45 10.52
CA VAL A 85 -2.33 7.63 11.69
C VAL A 85 -1.07 7.26 12.46
N GLN A 86 -0.94 7.78 13.68
CA GLN A 86 0.20 7.48 14.55
C GLN A 86 0.16 6.02 15.02
N GLY A 87 1.26 5.29 14.81
CA GLY A 87 1.39 3.94 15.34
C GLY A 87 1.46 3.91 16.87
N ARG A 88 0.98 2.82 17.47
CA ARG A 88 0.94 2.59 18.94
C ARG A 88 0.01 3.54 19.70
N VAL A 89 -0.83 4.29 19.00
CA VAL A 89 -1.84 5.19 19.57
C VAL A 89 -3.18 4.89 18.91
N VAL A 90 -4.27 4.88 19.68
CA VAL A 90 -5.62 4.74 19.13
C VAL A 90 -5.94 6.01 18.34
N PRO A 91 -6.37 5.92 17.06
CA PRO A 91 -6.72 7.09 16.28
C PRO A 91 -7.85 7.88 16.95
N PRO A 92 -7.75 9.22 17.08
CA PRO A 92 -8.84 10.03 17.60
C PRO A 92 -10.02 10.05 16.62
N GLU A 93 -11.24 10.22 17.13
CA GLU A 93 -12.45 10.25 16.28
C GLU A 93 -12.39 11.35 15.21
N LYS A 94 -11.80 12.51 15.54
CA LYS A 94 -11.70 13.69 14.68
C LYS A 94 -10.55 13.63 13.67
N ILE A 95 -9.99 12.46 13.40
CA ILE A 95 -8.88 12.31 12.45
C ILE A 95 -9.31 12.51 10.99
N VAL A 96 -10.61 12.42 10.74
CA VAL A 96 -11.25 12.67 9.45
C VAL A 96 -12.32 13.74 9.66
N GLU A 97 -11.92 15.01 9.62
CA GLU A 97 -12.82 16.17 9.52
C GLU A 97 -12.49 16.93 8.23
#